data_AF-A0A8J8WES7-F1
#
_entry.id   AF-A0A8J8WES7-F1
#
_cell.length_a   1.000
_cell.length_b   1.000
_cell.length_c   1.000
_cell.angle_alpha   90.00
_cell.angle_beta   90.00
_cell.angle_gamma   90.00
#
_symmetry.space_group_name_H-M   'P 1'
#
loop_
_entity.id
_entity.type
_entity.pdbx_description
1 polymer ?
#
loop_
_entity_poly.entity_id
_entity_poly.type
_entity_poly.pdbx_seq_one_letter_code
_entity_poly.pdbx_strand_id
1 'polypeptide(L)'
;MVELESSSSESSSPANAANTSTSFPDPGVASPPKRLRTRGTKPVLSPDLVGALDRTGGQYRQALRIVAATASSLGHDPQDLVAESRVHSTGKAKYRSTLAKDIKETFSPLTPLTVHWDGKILPQDDGTRAERLAILVTGEGVEKLLGVPKLHFGTGDAAATAVFEA
;
A
#
# COMPACT_ATOMS: atom_id res chain seq x y z
N MET A 1 -56.66 40.28 7.36
CA MET A 1 -56.64 41.74 7.64
C MET A 1 -55.23 42.18 7.27
N VAL A 2 -54.89 42.30 5.98
CA VAL A 2 -55.24 43.38 5.03
C VAL A 2 -55.04 44.74 5.69
N GLU A 3 -53.89 45.36 5.44
CA GLU A 3 -53.84 46.78 5.07
C GLU A 3 -52.83 46.94 3.93
N LEU A 4 -53.39 47.34 2.79
CA LEU A 4 -52.73 47.87 1.62
C LEU A 4 -52.72 49.39 1.81
N GLU A 5 -51.57 50.03 1.68
CA GLU A 5 -51.53 51.42 1.24
C GLU A 5 -50.59 51.54 0.04
N SER A 6 -51.21 51.87 -1.08
CA SER A 6 -50.60 52.32 -2.33
C SER A 6 -50.34 53.81 -2.24
N SER A 7 -49.24 54.29 -2.83
CA SER A 7 -49.21 55.62 -3.43
C SER A 7 -48.34 55.63 -4.68
N SER A 8 -48.93 56.11 -5.76
CA SER A 8 -48.46 56.13 -7.14
C SER A 8 -47.72 57.43 -7.47
N SER A 9 -46.78 57.38 -8.42
CA SER A 9 -46.76 58.29 -9.59
C SER A 9 -45.57 57.99 -10.53
N GLU A 10 -45.91 57.57 -11.76
CA GLU A 10 -45.43 57.98 -13.10
C GLU A 10 -44.16 58.88 -13.20
N SER A 11 -43.27 58.84 -14.20
CA SER A 11 -43.20 58.24 -15.55
C SER A 11 -41.77 58.45 -16.10
N SER A 12 -41.29 57.55 -16.99
CA SER A 12 -40.59 57.87 -18.25
C SER A 12 -39.83 56.64 -18.78
N SER A 13 -40.31 56.08 -19.89
CA SER A 13 -39.53 55.20 -20.80
C SER A 13 -38.86 56.08 -21.88
N PRO A 14 -37.97 55.59 -22.78
CA PRO A 14 -37.29 54.29 -22.86
C PRO A 14 -35.76 54.43 -23.10
N ALA A 15 -35.10 53.29 -23.40
CA ALA A 15 -33.81 53.16 -24.10
C ALA A 15 -32.51 53.23 -23.27
N ASN A 16 -31.95 52.05 -22.97
CA ASN A 16 -30.76 51.64 -23.73
C ASN A 16 -30.51 50.14 -23.60
N ALA A 17 -30.46 49.46 -24.74
CA ALA A 17 -29.90 48.13 -24.85
C ALA A 17 -28.38 48.23 -24.59
N ALA A 18 -27.95 47.92 -23.37
CA ALA A 18 -26.54 47.79 -23.02
C ALA A 18 -26.18 46.29 -22.95
N ASN A 19 -25.96 45.75 -24.15
CA ASN A 19 -25.04 44.68 -24.50
C ASN A 19 -24.24 44.11 -23.30
N THR A 20 -24.68 42.98 -22.75
CA THR A 20 -23.80 42.10 -21.99
C THR A 20 -22.81 41.48 -22.97
N SER A 21 -21.69 42.15 -23.20
CA SER A 21 -20.53 41.52 -23.82
C SER A 21 -19.99 40.48 -22.85
N THR A 22 -20.39 39.23 -23.05
CA THR A 22 -19.63 38.07 -22.61
C THR A 22 -18.24 38.16 -23.25
N SER A 23 -17.29 38.76 -22.53
CA SER A 23 -15.89 38.76 -22.92
C SER A 23 -15.36 37.33 -22.77
N PHE A 24 -15.15 36.67 -23.90
CA PHE A 24 -14.35 35.46 -23.96
C PHE A 24 -12.93 35.79 -23.46
N PRO A 25 -12.29 34.92 -22.66
CA PRO A 25 -10.94 35.18 -22.18
C PRO A 25 -9.97 35.23 -23.37
N ASP A 26 -9.16 36.30 -23.39
CA ASP A 26 -8.13 36.57 -24.39
C ASP A 26 -7.18 35.37 -24.60
N PRO A 27 -6.91 34.94 -25.84
CA PRO A 27 -5.96 33.86 -26.13
C PRO A 27 -4.54 34.45 -26.15
N GLY A 28 -4.02 34.86 -24.99
CA GLY A 28 -2.74 35.58 -24.97
C GLY A 28 -1.93 35.55 -23.68
N VAL A 29 -2.47 35.06 -22.57
CA VAL A 29 -1.66 34.88 -21.36
C VAL A 29 -0.94 33.54 -21.47
N ALA A 30 0.34 33.59 -21.84
CA ALA A 30 1.23 32.45 -21.84
C ALA A 30 1.16 31.75 -20.48
N SER A 31 0.43 30.63 -20.43
CA SER A 31 0.47 29.71 -19.31
C SER A 31 1.93 29.36 -19.05
N PRO A 32 2.42 29.40 -17.79
CA PRO A 32 3.79 28.99 -17.49
C PRO A 32 4.02 27.60 -18.12
N PRO A 33 5.18 27.36 -18.76
CA PRO A 33 5.41 26.13 -19.49
C PRO A 33 5.05 24.96 -18.57
N LYS A 34 4.09 24.13 -19.00
CA LYS A 34 3.79 22.87 -18.32
C LYS A 34 5.10 22.12 -18.24
N ARG A 35 5.72 22.12 -17.06
CA ARG A 35 6.94 21.35 -16.83
C ARG A 35 6.61 19.92 -17.23
N LEU A 36 7.33 19.40 -18.23
CA LEU A 36 7.32 17.97 -18.49
C LEU A 36 7.62 17.31 -17.15
N ARG A 37 6.68 16.50 -16.66
CA ARG A 37 6.80 15.86 -15.35
C ARG A 37 7.94 14.86 -15.44
N THR A 38 9.15 15.32 -15.13
CA THR A 38 10.29 14.44 -14.98
C THR A 38 10.02 13.59 -13.76
N ARG A 39 10.10 12.28 -13.95
CA ARG A 39 9.98 11.33 -12.84
C ARG A 39 11.01 11.68 -11.78
N GLY A 40 10.61 11.65 -10.51
CA GLY A 40 11.55 11.75 -9.39
C GLY A 40 12.72 10.77 -9.55
N THR A 41 13.82 11.02 -8.84
CA THR A 41 15.04 10.20 -8.92
C THR A 41 15.46 9.60 -7.57
N LYS A 42 14.86 10.05 -6.46
CA LYS A 42 15.26 9.62 -5.12
C LYS A 42 14.52 8.34 -4.70
N PRO A 43 15.20 7.21 -4.46
CA PRO A 43 14.55 6.01 -3.95
C PRO A 43 14.10 6.22 -2.49
N VAL A 44 12.85 5.90 -2.19
CA VAL A 44 12.27 6.18 -0.87
C VAL A 44 12.21 4.95 0.04
N LEU A 45 12.16 3.75 -0.54
CA LEU A 45 11.99 2.51 0.22
C LEU A 45 13.30 2.07 0.89
N SER A 46 13.53 2.56 2.11
CA SER A 46 14.51 1.99 3.04
C SER A 46 13.98 0.68 3.67
N PRO A 47 14.85 -0.23 4.15
CA PRO A 47 14.40 -1.48 4.78
C PRO A 47 13.48 -1.24 5.98
N ASP A 48 13.73 -0.19 6.77
CA ASP A 48 12.90 0.17 7.92
C ASP A 48 11.51 0.65 7.50
N LEU A 49 11.45 1.49 6.44
CA LEU A 49 10.18 1.94 5.88
C LEU A 49 9.41 0.75 5.29
N VAL A 50 10.09 -0.17 4.61
CA VAL A 50 9.47 -1.40 4.10
C VAL A 50 8.93 -2.26 5.23
N GLY A 51 9.67 -2.44 6.32
CA GLY A 51 9.21 -3.18 7.50
C GLY A 51 7.97 -2.55 8.14
N ALA A 52 7.95 -1.22 8.26
CA ALA A 52 6.77 -0.49 8.74
C ALA A 52 5.55 -0.65 7.81
N LEU A 53 5.78 -0.56 6.50
CA LEU A 53 4.73 -0.77 5.48
C LEU A 53 4.28 -2.24 5.36
N ASP A 54 5.11 -3.21 5.76
CA ASP A 54 4.73 -4.61 5.80
C ASP A 54 3.72 -4.88 6.92
N ARG A 55 3.98 -4.33 8.11
CA ARG A 55 3.12 -4.47 9.30
C ARG A 55 1.76 -3.81 9.14
N THR A 56 1.67 -2.70 8.41
CA THR A 56 0.40 -1.99 8.19
C THR A 56 -0.55 -2.69 7.22
N GLY A 57 -0.14 -3.81 6.60
CA GLY A 57 -1.01 -4.63 5.74
C GLY A 57 -1.51 -3.93 4.47
N GLY A 58 -1.00 -2.73 4.17
CA GLY A 58 -1.52 -1.88 3.12
C GLY A 58 -1.16 -2.36 1.71
N GLN A 59 -2.08 -2.13 0.77
CA GLN A 59 -1.78 -2.24 -0.66
C GLN A 59 -0.81 -1.13 -1.08
N TYR A 60 -0.06 -1.33 -2.17
CA TYR A 60 0.92 -0.36 -2.67
C TYR A 60 0.38 1.08 -2.75
N ARG A 61 -0.87 1.26 -3.22
CA ARG A 61 -1.49 2.58 -3.32
C ARG A 61 -1.70 3.26 -1.97
N GLN A 62 -2.00 2.50 -0.92
CA GLN A 62 -2.13 3.03 0.44
C GLN A 62 -0.76 3.42 0.99
N ALA A 63 0.24 2.55 0.80
CA ALA A 63 1.62 2.84 1.17
C ALA A 63 2.13 4.13 0.51
N LEU A 64 1.90 4.30 -0.80
CA LEU A 64 2.23 5.52 -1.54
C LEU A 64 1.57 6.77 -0.97
N ARG A 65 0.29 6.70 -0.61
CA ARG A 65 -0.42 7.84 -0.03
C ARG A 65 0.19 8.26 1.31
N ILE A 66 0.54 7.28 2.15
CA ILE A 66 1.21 7.53 3.44
C ILE A 66 2.58 8.18 3.20
N VAL A 67 3.39 7.62 2.30
CA VAL A 67 4.72 8.14 1.97
C VAL A 67 4.65 9.55 1.35
N ALA A 68 3.70 9.80 0.46
CA ALA A 68 3.53 11.12 -0.14
C ALA A 68 3.07 12.17 0.88
N ALA A 69 2.09 11.84 1.73
CA ALA A 69 1.59 12.75 2.76
C ALA A 69 2.67 13.07 3.81
N THR A 70 3.43 12.06 4.24
CA THR A 70 4.56 12.25 5.16
C THR A 70 5.65 13.10 4.54
N ALA A 71 6.03 12.85 3.29
CA ALA A 71 6.98 13.71 2.57
C ALA A 71 6.52 15.17 2.51
N SER A 72 5.26 15.42 2.15
CA SER A 72 4.69 16.78 2.13
C SER A 72 4.70 17.44 3.51
N SER A 73 4.39 16.69 4.57
CA SER A 73 4.43 17.22 5.94
C SER A 73 5.84 17.57 6.43
N LEU A 74 6.86 16.90 5.90
CA LEU A 74 8.28 17.16 6.19
C LEU A 74 8.89 18.22 5.27
N GLY A 75 8.11 18.83 4.36
CA GLY A 75 8.58 19.84 3.43
C GLY A 75 9.30 19.30 2.18
N HIS A 76 9.18 17.99 1.92
CA HIS A 76 9.68 17.38 0.69
C HIS A 76 8.59 17.33 -0.38
N ASP A 77 8.97 17.61 -1.64
CA ASP A 77 8.05 17.47 -2.78
C ASP A 77 7.81 15.98 -3.08
N PRO A 78 6.57 15.47 -3.00
CA PRO A 78 6.26 14.08 -3.34
C PRO A 78 6.54 13.73 -4.82
N GLN A 79 6.71 14.72 -5.71
CA GLN A 79 7.07 14.46 -7.11
C GLN A 79 8.55 14.05 -7.29
N ASP A 80 9.42 14.40 -6.35
CA ASP A 80 10.85 14.06 -6.38
C ASP A 80 11.13 12.59 -5.99
N LEU A 81 10.11 11.91 -5.46
CA LEU A 81 10.20 10.58 -4.90
C LEU A 81 9.95 9.49 -5.94
N VAL A 82 10.86 8.53 -6.03
CA VAL A 82 10.67 7.30 -6.80
C VAL A 82 10.05 6.26 -5.90
N ALA A 83 8.80 5.93 -6.19
CA ALA A 83 8.17 4.73 -5.68
C ALA A 83 7.61 3.92 -6.85
N GLU A 84 8.09 2.69 -6.97
CA GLU A 84 7.63 1.70 -7.94
C GLU A 84 6.84 0.61 -7.23
N SER A 85 5.73 0.18 -7.83
CA SER A 85 4.93 -0.94 -7.31
C SER A 85 5.78 -2.21 -7.18
N ARG A 86 6.66 -2.45 -8.17
CA ARG A 86 7.59 -3.57 -8.17
C ARG A 86 8.58 -3.50 -7.01
N VAL A 87 9.15 -2.32 -6.73
CA VAL A 87 10.09 -2.13 -5.61
C VAL A 87 9.38 -2.34 -4.27
N HIS A 88 8.12 -1.92 -4.14
CA HIS A 88 7.33 -2.20 -2.96
C HIS A 88 7.06 -3.69 -2.75
N SER A 89 6.55 -4.39 -3.78
CA SER A 89 6.25 -5.83 -3.67
C SER A 89 7.52 -6.66 -3.40
N THR A 90 8.57 -6.44 -4.20
CA THR A 90 9.86 -7.11 -4.04
C THR A 90 10.51 -6.74 -2.70
N GLY A 91 10.39 -5.48 -2.27
CA GLY A 91 10.90 -5.01 -0.98
C GLY A 91 10.28 -5.78 0.18
N LYS A 92 8.94 -5.91 0.20
CA LYS A 92 8.23 -6.69 1.24
C LYS A 92 8.65 -8.16 1.22
N ALA A 93 8.76 -8.77 0.03
CA ALA A 93 9.22 -10.16 -0.09
C ALA A 93 10.64 -10.35 0.47
N LYS A 94 11.56 -9.42 0.17
CA LYS A 94 12.92 -9.43 0.72
C LYS A 94 12.94 -9.23 2.23
N TYR A 95 12.20 -8.26 2.75
CA TYR A 95 12.11 -8.01 4.19
C TYR A 95 11.57 -9.23 4.95
N ARG A 96 10.54 -9.90 4.42
CA ARG A 96 10.02 -11.15 5.00
C ARG A 96 11.03 -12.28 4.96
N SER A 97 11.80 -12.42 3.89
CA SER A 97 12.80 -13.48 3.77
C SER A 97 14.02 -13.25 4.67
N THR A 98 14.46 -12.00 4.85
CA THR A 98 15.50 -11.66 5.83
C THR A 98 15.00 -11.92 7.23
N LEU A 99 13.81 -11.44 7.58
CA LEU A 99 13.22 -11.64 8.90
C LEU A 99 13.02 -13.13 9.24
N ALA A 100 12.63 -13.95 8.26
CA ALA A 100 12.53 -15.40 8.45
C ALA A 100 13.91 -16.06 8.72
N LYS A 101 14.97 -15.61 8.03
CA LYS A 101 16.34 -16.08 8.28
C LYS A 101 16.82 -15.69 9.66
N ASP A 102 16.65 -14.43 10.04
CA ASP A 102 17.05 -13.91 11.35
C ASP A 102 16.35 -14.68 12.47
N ILE A 103 15.05 -14.98 12.30
CA ILE A 103 14.29 -15.83 13.23
C ILE A 103 14.88 -17.23 13.32
N LYS A 104 15.21 -17.85 12.20
CA LYS A 104 15.77 -19.22 12.17
C LYS A 104 17.16 -19.27 12.83
N GLU A 105 18.00 -18.27 12.59
CA GLU A 105 19.33 -18.15 13.20
C GLU A 105 19.27 -17.85 14.71
N THR A 106 18.28 -17.07 15.15
CA THR A 106 18.12 -16.70 16.56
C THR A 106 17.44 -17.80 17.39
N PHE A 107 16.64 -18.66 16.75
CA PHE A 107 15.86 -19.68 17.44
C PHE A 107 16.70 -20.91 17.80
N SER A 108 17.30 -20.90 18.98
CA SER A 108 18.03 -22.03 19.58
C SER A 108 17.38 -22.43 20.90
N PRO A 109 16.45 -23.40 20.90
CA PRO A 109 15.81 -23.84 22.13
C PRO A 109 16.74 -24.77 22.92
N LEU A 110 16.85 -24.53 24.23
CA LEU A 110 17.61 -25.38 25.16
C LEU A 110 16.77 -26.54 25.72
N THR A 111 15.47 -26.54 25.44
CA THR A 111 14.47 -27.38 26.08
C THR A 111 13.89 -28.40 25.10
N PRO A 112 13.40 -29.56 25.57
CA PRO A 112 12.75 -30.52 24.68
C PRO A 112 11.44 -29.92 24.15
N LEU A 113 11.25 -29.98 22.84
CA LEU A 113 10.07 -29.45 22.18
C LEU A 113 9.30 -30.53 21.42
N THR A 114 7.99 -30.35 21.34
CA THR A 114 7.09 -31.18 20.52
C THR A 114 6.86 -30.51 19.17
N VAL A 115 7.08 -31.26 18.10
CA VAL A 115 6.82 -30.82 16.72
C VAL A 115 5.37 -31.17 16.34
N HIS A 116 4.61 -30.16 15.91
CA HIS A 116 3.28 -30.29 15.34
C HIS A 116 3.33 -29.92 13.87
N TRP A 117 2.79 -30.77 13.00
CA TRP A 117 2.75 -30.50 11.58
C TRP A 117 1.39 -30.86 11.01
N ASP A 118 0.81 -29.96 10.22
CA ASP A 118 -0.48 -30.16 9.58
C ASP A 118 -0.48 -29.58 8.16
N GLY A 119 -1.09 -30.32 7.23
CA GLY A 119 -1.12 -30.03 5.81
C GLY A 119 -2.44 -29.39 5.40
N LYS A 120 -2.37 -28.32 4.60
CA LYS A 120 -3.57 -27.70 4.02
C LYS A 120 -3.35 -27.28 2.58
N ILE A 121 -4.32 -27.58 1.72
CA ILE A 121 -4.35 -27.11 0.34
C ILE A 121 -4.77 -25.64 0.34
N LEU A 122 -3.87 -24.76 -0.10
CA LEU A 122 -4.07 -23.32 -0.13
C LEU A 122 -3.93 -22.76 -1.56
N PRO A 123 -4.70 -21.71 -1.91
CA PRO A 123 -4.55 -21.03 -3.19
C PRO A 123 -3.22 -20.27 -3.24
N GLN A 124 -2.67 -20.16 -4.45
CA GLN A 124 -1.45 -19.42 -4.76
C GLN A 124 -1.77 -18.17 -5.60
N ASP A 125 -0.80 -17.26 -5.67
CA ASP A 125 -0.92 -16.01 -6.43
C ASP A 125 -1.06 -16.25 -7.95
N ASP A 126 -0.60 -17.39 -8.45
CA ASP A 126 -0.72 -17.83 -9.85
C ASP A 126 -2.08 -18.51 -10.16
N GLY A 127 -2.98 -18.60 -9.17
CA GLY A 127 -4.28 -19.26 -9.29
C GLY A 127 -4.24 -20.77 -9.12
N THR A 128 -3.05 -21.37 -8.97
CA THR A 128 -2.93 -22.79 -8.65
C THR A 128 -3.25 -23.05 -7.18
N ARG A 129 -3.50 -24.32 -6.83
CA ARG A 129 -3.60 -24.76 -5.45
C ARG A 129 -2.38 -25.62 -5.13
N ALA A 130 -1.77 -25.35 -3.99
CA ALA A 130 -0.65 -26.14 -3.53
C ALA A 130 -0.87 -26.55 -2.08
N GLU A 131 -0.39 -27.73 -1.73
CA GLU A 131 -0.35 -28.17 -0.36
C GLU A 131 0.75 -27.41 0.38
N ARG A 132 0.37 -26.87 1.54
CA ARG A 132 1.25 -26.13 2.43
C ARG A 132 1.23 -26.84 3.77
N LEU A 133 2.40 -27.21 4.27
CA LEU A 133 2.55 -27.91 5.53
C LEU A 133 3.01 -26.93 6.59
N ALA A 134 2.16 -26.61 7.57
CA ALA A 134 2.55 -25.76 8.69
C ALA A 134 3.34 -26.61 9.69
N ILE A 135 4.52 -26.13 10.10
CA ILE A 135 5.40 -26.83 11.03
C ILE A 135 5.60 -25.92 12.24
N LEU A 136 5.00 -26.30 13.36
CA LEU A 136 5.00 -25.60 14.62
C LEU A 136 5.76 -26.42 15.65
N VAL A 137 6.41 -25.74 16.58
CA VAL A 137 7.08 -26.38 17.70
C VAL A 137 6.61 -25.73 19.00
N THR A 138 6.30 -26.56 19.99
CA THR A 138 5.83 -26.12 21.32
C THR A 138 6.56 -26.84 22.45
N GLY A 139 6.89 -26.14 23.54
CA GLY A 139 7.41 -26.75 24.76
C GLY A 139 7.90 -25.69 25.76
N GLU A 140 7.75 -25.94 27.06
CA GLU A 140 8.22 -25.06 28.15
C GLU A 140 7.88 -23.56 27.95
N GLY A 141 6.64 -23.26 27.55
CA GLY A 141 6.17 -21.89 27.30
C GLY A 141 6.67 -21.25 25.99
N VAL A 142 7.43 -21.99 25.19
CA VAL A 142 7.85 -21.60 23.84
C VAL A 142 6.85 -22.16 22.83
N GLU A 143 6.35 -21.30 21.95
CA GLU A 143 5.60 -21.67 20.75
C GLU A 143 6.22 -20.94 19.56
N LYS A 144 6.58 -21.68 18.51
CA LYS A 144 7.22 -21.12 17.32
C LYS A 144 6.79 -21.84 16.04
N LEU A 145 6.37 -21.05 15.05
CA LEU A 145 6.22 -21.52 13.68
C LEU A 145 7.61 -21.53 13.01
N LEU A 146 8.09 -22.71 12.64
CA LEU A 146 9.36 -22.88 11.93
C LEU A 146 9.21 -22.54 10.45
N GLY A 147 8.09 -22.94 9.84
CA GLY A 147 7.86 -22.68 8.44
C GLY A 147 6.53 -23.19 7.92
N VAL A 148 6.25 -22.82 6.67
CA VAL A 148 5.10 -23.31 5.89
C VAL A 148 5.56 -23.72 4.48
N PRO A 149 6.40 -24.78 4.36
CA PRO A 149 6.88 -25.27 3.07
C PRO A 149 5.74 -25.60 2.11
N LYS A 150 5.96 -25.32 0.83
CA LYS A 150 5.10 -25.74 -0.27
C LYS A 150 5.47 -27.17 -0.63
N LEU A 151 4.53 -28.10 -0.50
CA LEU A 151 4.71 -29.47 -0.97
C LEU A 151 4.26 -29.59 -2.42
N HIS A 152 5.05 -30.28 -3.24
CA HIS A 152 4.67 -30.62 -4.62
C HIS A 152 3.65 -31.76 -4.66
N PHE A 153 3.73 -32.68 -3.70
CA PHE A 153 2.86 -33.84 -3.56
C PHE A 153 2.54 -34.06 -2.07
N GLY A 154 1.28 -34.43 -1.77
CA GLY A 154 0.80 -34.73 -0.42
C GLY A 154 1.21 -36.11 0.10
N THR A 155 2.44 -36.54 -0.19
CA THR A 155 2.94 -37.84 0.23
C THR A 155 3.60 -37.71 1.61
N GLY A 156 3.48 -38.75 2.44
CA GLY A 156 4.12 -38.80 3.76
C GLY A 156 5.63 -38.53 3.71
N ASP A 157 6.34 -39.07 2.72
CA ASP A 157 7.78 -38.84 2.55
C ASP A 157 8.13 -37.37 2.32
N ALA A 158 7.34 -36.68 1.47
CA ALA A 158 7.56 -35.27 1.18
C ALA A 158 7.34 -34.41 2.43
N ALA A 159 6.33 -34.77 3.23
CA ALA A 159 6.04 -34.06 4.46
C ALA A 159 7.09 -34.34 5.55
N ALA A 160 7.54 -35.59 5.72
CA ALA A 160 8.60 -35.95 6.65
C ALA A 160 9.93 -35.24 6.31
N THR A 161 10.27 -35.17 5.02
CA THR A 161 11.46 -34.43 4.55
C THR A 161 11.34 -32.95 4.88
N ALA A 162 10.17 -32.36 4.61
CA ALA A 162 9.92 -30.95 4.92
C ALA A 162 9.99 -30.63 6.43
N VAL A 163 9.55 -31.55 7.29
CA VAL A 163 9.68 -31.42 8.76
C VAL A 163 11.14 -31.51 9.21
N PHE A 164 11.93 -32.40 8.60
CA PHE A 164 13.34 -32.56 8.94
C PHE A 164 14.20 -31.35 8.53
N GLU A 165 13.87 -30.68 7.42
CA GLU A 165 14.62 -29.53 6.90
C GLU A 165 14.19 -28.16 7.47
N ALA A 166 13.03 -28.11 8.12
CA ALA A 166 12.41 -26.89 8.66
C ALA A 166 13.29 -26.21 9.72
#